data_AF-A0A2N9AWR4-F1
#
_entry.id   AF-A0A2N9AWR4-F1
#
_cell.length_a   1.000
_cell.length_b   1.000
_cell.length_c   1.000
_cell.angle_alpha   90.00
_cell.angle_beta   90.00
_cell.angle_gamma   90.00
#
_symmetry.space_group_name_H-M   'P 1'
#
loop_
_entity.id
_entity.type
_entity.pdbx_description
1 polymer ?
#
loop_
_entity_poly.entity_id
_entity_poly.type
_entity_poly.pdbx_seq_one_letter_code
_entity_poly.pdbx_strand_id
1 'polypeptide(L)'
;MIIHIFNALAGAGKTRACVRYAHRLADAGQKVLFVQPTKHLITKTIADELQPLNPAYPVQAIHGGNRISKSVIADIVAHFQKAAPGRGEVLFITHAAFLLIPYVERKAEWTLIMDEVPQIDCFEELCLPDTHHLITPFLELVPGGAAYGRLVTREDALVAQEDAR
;
A
#
# COMPACT_ATOMS: atom_id res chain seq x y z
N MET A 1 7.76 -15.58 -17.42
CA MET A 1 7.73 -15.04 -16.04
C MET A 1 6.95 -16.03 -15.19
N ILE A 2 7.52 -16.49 -14.09
CA ILE A 2 6.89 -17.47 -13.21
C ILE A 2 6.41 -16.75 -11.95
N ILE A 3 5.16 -16.96 -11.56
CA ILE A 3 4.58 -16.42 -10.33
C ILE A 3 4.34 -17.59 -9.39
N HIS A 4 4.93 -17.52 -8.19
CA HIS A 4 4.71 -18.50 -7.13
C HIS A 4 3.74 -17.93 -6.11
N ILE A 5 2.70 -18.69 -5.76
CA ILE A 5 1.72 -18.30 -4.74
C ILE A 5 2.02 -19.08 -3.47
N PHE A 6 2.20 -18.36 -2.37
CA PHE A 6 2.39 -18.96 -1.05
C PHE A 6 1.15 -18.71 -0.18
N ASN A 7 0.25 -19.70 -0.15
CA ASN A 7 -0.96 -19.64 0.65
C ASN A 7 -0.78 -20.43 1.95
N ALA A 8 -0.91 -19.73 3.08
CA ALA A 8 -0.91 -20.33 4.41
C ALA A 8 -1.78 -19.49 5.35
N LEU A 9 -2.19 -20.10 6.47
CA LEU A 9 -3.03 -19.47 7.48
C LEU A 9 -2.40 -18.17 8.01
N ALA A 10 -3.23 -17.24 8.44
CA ALA A 10 -2.78 -16.08 9.20
C ALA A 10 -2.00 -16.54 10.44
N GLY A 11 -0.87 -15.88 10.73
CA GLY A 11 -0.01 -16.26 11.84
C GLY A 11 0.88 -17.50 11.60
N ALA A 12 0.80 -18.18 10.45
CA ALA A 12 1.64 -19.34 10.14
C ALA A 12 3.12 -19.01 9.85
N GLY A 13 3.54 -17.75 10.01
CA GLY A 13 4.91 -17.31 9.75
C GLY A 13 5.23 -17.07 8.27
N LYS A 14 4.24 -16.68 7.45
CA LYS A 14 4.45 -16.40 6.01
C LYS A 14 5.54 -15.37 5.76
N THR A 15 5.43 -14.21 6.41
CA THR A 15 6.42 -13.13 6.33
C THR A 15 7.80 -13.63 6.74
N ARG A 16 7.92 -14.36 7.85
CA ARG A 16 9.19 -14.97 8.31
C ARG A 16 9.80 -15.91 7.27
N ALA A 17 8.99 -16.76 6.62
CA ALA A 17 9.45 -17.64 5.56
C ALA A 17 9.91 -16.85 4.32
N CYS A 18 9.16 -15.83 3.90
CA CYS A 18 9.52 -14.91 2.82
C CYS A 18 10.84 -14.17 3.11
N VAL A 19 11.05 -13.69 4.34
CA VAL A 19 12.29 -13.04 4.76
C VAL A 19 13.48 -14.00 4.70
N ARG A 20 13.33 -15.23 5.17
CA ARG A 20 14.38 -16.26 5.07
C ARG A 20 14.68 -16.63 3.62
N TYR A 21 13.67 -16.61 2.75
CA TYR A 21 13.87 -16.80 1.33
C TYR A 21 14.64 -15.61 0.72
N ALA A 22 14.21 -14.38 1.00
CA ALA A 22 14.91 -13.16 0.58
C ALA A 22 16.38 -13.16 1.02
N HIS A 23 16.63 -13.55 2.27
CA HIS A 23 17.98 -13.64 2.83
C HIS A 23 18.85 -14.63 2.06
N ARG A 24 18.37 -15.84 1.80
CA ARG A 24 19.12 -16.84 1.02
C ARG A 24 19.44 -16.37 -0.39
N LEU A 25 18.49 -15.67 -1.05
CA LEU A 25 18.71 -15.13 -2.39
C LEU A 25 19.78 -14.02 -2.37
N ALA A 26 19.67 -13.09 -1.43
CA ALA A 26 20.61 -11.97 -1.31
C ALA A 26 22.01 -12.41 -0.90
N ASP A 27 22.11 -13.40 -0.01
CA ASP A 27 23.39 -14.00 0.38
C ASP A 27 24.07 -14.73 -0.79
N ALA A 28 23.27 -15.30 -1.70
CA ALA A 28 23.74 -15.87 -2.96
C ALA A 28 24.02 -14.82 -4.07
N GLY A 29 23.97 -13.52 -3.74
CA GLY A 29 24.29 -12.44 -4.67
C GLY A 29 23.13 -11.93 -5.52
N GLN A 30 21.89 -12.40 -5.30
CA GLN A 30 20.71 -11.92 -6.04
C GLN A 30 20.08 -10.69 -5.40
N LYS A 31 19.39 -9.88 -6.19
CA LYS A 31 18.68 -8.70 -5.68
C LYS A 31 17.25 -9.07 -5.35
N VAL A 32 16.75 -8.57 -4.22
CA VAL A 32 15.39 -8.83 -3.77
C VAL A 32 14.66 -7.51 -3.56
N LEU A 33 13.54 -7.35 -4.25
CA LEU A 33 12.58 -6.28 -4.00
C LEU A 33 11.48 -6.85 -3.11
N PHE A 34 11.49 -6.47 -1.84
CA PHE A 34 10.54 -6.95 -0.84
C PHE A 34 9.47 -5.88 -0.60
N VAL A 35 8.23 -6.19 -0.97
CA VAL A 35 7.12 -5.24 -0.93
C VAL A 35 6.15 -5.65 0.18
N GLN A 36 5.78 -4.71 1.05
CA GLN A 36 4.83 -4.94 2.15
C GLN A 36 3.76 -3.84 2.20
N PRO A 37 2.62 -4.06 2.89
CA PRO A 37 1.54 -3.09 2.94
C PRO A 37 1.93 -1.74 3.54
N THR A 38 2.70 -1.73 4.63
CA THR A 38 2.96 -0.49 5.39
C THR A 38 4.42 -0.32 5.78
N LYS A 39 4.83 0.93 5.97
CA LYS A 39 6.16 1.28 6.51
C LYS A 39 6.43 0.66 7.89
N HIS A 40 5.39 0.52 8.72
CA HIS A 40 5.51 -0.07 10.06
C HIS A 40 5.82 -1.56 9.99
N LEU A 41 5.16 -2.28 9.07
CA LEU A 41 5.47 -3.68 8.80
C LEU A 41 6.89 -3.85 8.28
N ILE A 42 7.36 -2.96 7.40
CA ILE A 42 8.75 -2.97 6.92
C ILE A 42 9.73 -2.81 8.09
N THR A 43 9.53 -1.81 8.94
CA THR A 43 10.42 -1.59 10.10
C THR A 43 10.48 -2.80 11.01
N LYS A 44 9.32 -3.39 11.36
CA LYS A 44 9.25 -4.62 12.17
C LYS A 44 9.92 -5.81 11.49
N THR A 45 9.61 -6.03 10.21
CA THR A 45 10.17 -7.16 9.45
C THR A 45 11.69 -7.09 9.38
N ILE A 46 12.25 -5.89 9.19
CA ILE A 46 13.69 -5.70 9.21
C ILE A 46 14.24 -5.99 10.61
N ALA A 47 13.70 -5.37 11.65
CA ALA A 47 14.22 -5.48 13.01
C ALA A 47 14.10 -6.89 13.60
N ASP A 48 12.94 -7.53 13.43
CA ASP A 48 12.57 -8.75 14.15
C ASP A 48 12.90 -10.03 13.36
N GLU A 49 12.96 -9.97 12.02
CA GLU A 49 13.11 -11.17 11.19
C GLU A 49 14.40 -11.17 10.34
N LEU A 50 14.81 -10.02 9.79
CA LEU A 50 15.97 -9.94 8.88
C LEU A 50 17.28 -9.64 9.61
N GLN A 51 17.31 -8.63 10.48
CA GLN A 51 18.51 -8.26 11.24
C GLN A 51 19.07 -9.42 12.09
N PRO A 52 18.24 -10.27 12.74
CA PRO A 52 18.75 -11.43 13.48
C PRO A 52 19.45 -12.49 12.61
N LEU A 53 19.28 -12.43 11.29
CA LEU A 53 20.00 -13.29 10.34
C LEU A 53 21.42 -12.77 10.03
N ASN A 54 21.79 -11.60 10.56
CA ASN A 54 23.09 -10.95 10.37
C ASN A 54 23.50 -10.83 8.88
N PRO A 55 22.74 -10.07 8.07
CA PRO A 55 22.95 -10.00 6.63
C PRO A 55 24.31 -9.39 6.27
N ALA A 56 25.10 -10.09 5.46
CA ALA A 56 26.38 -9.60 4.91
C ALA A 56 26.20 -8.70 3.67
N TYR A 57 24.96 -8.50 3.23
CA TYR A 57 24.58 -7.71 2.06
C TYR A 57 23.82 -6.44 2.47
N PRO A 58 23.75 -5.41 1.60
CA PRO A 58 22.98 -4.21 1.88
C PRO A 58 21.49 -4.48 2.06
N VAL A 59 20.92 -3.92 3.14
CA VAL A 59 19.49 -3.88 3.40
C VAL A 59 19.06 -2.42 3.46
N GLN A 60 18.10 -2.04 2.64
CA GLN A 60 17.60 -0.66 2.60
C GLN A 60 16.07 -0.65 2.61
N ALA A 61 15.48 0.35 3.27
CA ALA A 61 14.05 0.62 3.23
C ALA A 61 13.79 2.03 2.71
N ILE A 62 13.01 2.14 1.63
CA ILE A 62 12.61 3.42 1.04
C ILE A 62 11.09 3.54 1.11
N HIS A 63 10.63 4.47 1.93
CA HIS A 63 9.21 4.76 2.14
C HIS A 63 9.05 6.18 2.67
N GLY A 64 7.80 6.67 2.79
CA GLY A 64 7.52 8.06 3.20
C GLY A 64 8.23 8.55 4.47
N GLY A 65 8.49 7.67 5.44
CA GLY A 65 9.21 8.03 6.69
C GLY A 65 10.74 8.08 6.61
N ASN A 66 11.36 7.60 5.53
CA ASN A 66 12.83 7.47 5.39
C ASN A 66 13.29 7.88 3.98
N ARG A 67 12.66 8.91 3.42
CA ARG A 67 13.00 9.44 2.10
C ARG A 67 14.12 10.48 2.22
N ILE A 68 15.02 10.48 1.25
CA ILE A 68 16.11 11.44 1.12
C ILE A 68 15.64 12.65 0.29
N SER A 69 14.91 12.39 -0.79
CA SER A 69 14.34 13.45 -1.63
C SER A 69 12.91 13.80 -1.24
N LYS A 70 12.32 14.77 -1.96
CA LYS A 70 10.89 15.11 -1.82
C LYS A 70 9.97 13.98 -2.30
N SER A 71 10.48 12.98 -3.04
CA SER A 71 9.68 11.91 -3.64
C SER A 71 10.26 10.54 -3.32
N VAL A 72 9.46 9.69 -2.67
CA VAL A 72 9.78 8.26 -2.43
C VAL A 72 10.10 7.55 -3.76
N ILE A 73 9.40 7.89 -4.83
CA ILE A 73 9.58 7.27 -6.15
C ILE A 73 10.93 7.67 -6.75
N ALA A 74 11.32 8.94 -6.61
CA ALA A 74 12.63 9.40 -7.09
C ALA A 74 13.77 8.68 -6.36
N ASP A 75 13.64 8.45 -5.06
CA ASP A 75 14.64 7.73 -4.27
C ASP A 75 14.75 6.25 -4.69
N ILE A 76 13.61 5.59 -4.94
CA ILE A 76 13.59 4.20 -5.42
C ILE A 76 14.24 4.10 -6.81
N VAL A 77 13.89 5.00 -7.73
CA VAL A 77 14.48 5.03 -9.07
C VAL A 77 15.98 5.28 -9.01
N ALA A 78 16.42 6.23 -8.18
CA ALA A 78 17.84 6.50 -7.98
C ALA A 78 18.58 5.30 -7.34
N HIS A 79 17.91 4.54 -6.46
CA HIS A 79 18.44 3.30 -5.91
C HIS A 79 18.68 2.26 -6.99
N PHE A 80 17.68 2.02 -7.84
CA PHE A 80 17.79 1.08 -8.96
C PHE A 80 18.94 1.44 -9.92
N GLN A 81 19.14 2.72 -10.21
CA GLN A 81 20.26 3.18 -11.06
C GLN A 81 21.63 2.92 -10.42
N LYS A 82 21.74 3.05 -9.09
CA LYS A 82 23.00 2.90 -8.34
C LYS A 82 23.31 1.46 -7.92
N ALA A 83 22.32 0.57 -7.94
CA ALA A 83 22.45 -0.82 -7.54
C ALA A 83 23.57 -1.55 -8.30
N ALA A 84 24.66 -1.92 -7.63
CA ALA A 84 25.80 -2.56 -8.27
C ALA A 84 25.42 -3.93 -8.88
N PRO A 85 25.74 -4.22 -10.16
CA PRO A 85 25.47 -5.51 -10.77
C PRO A 85 26.17 -6.67 -10.03
N GLY A 86 25.53 -7.84 -9.99
CA GLY A 86 26.10 -9.06 -9.40
C GLY A 86 26.32 -9.03 -7.88
N ARG A 87 25.89 -7.97 -7.20
CA ARG A 87 25.91 -7.87 -5.73
C ARG A 87 24.50 -8.04 -5.18
N GLY A 88 24.35 -8.97 -4.24
CA GLY A 88 23.07 -9.20 -3.58
C GLY A 88 22.66 -8.01 -2.71
N GLU A 89 21.36 -7.75 -2.64
CA GLU A 89 20.78 -6.71 -1.81
C GLU A 89 19.30 -6.98 -1.54
N VAL A 90 18.77 -6.40 -0.46
CA VAL A 90 17.33 -6.41 -0.19
C VAL A 90 16.83 -4.97 -0.07
N LEU A 91 15.93 -4.59 -0.97
CA LEU A 91 15.23 -3.30 -0.94
C LEU A 91 13.79 -3.52 -0.47
N PHE A 92 13.43 -2.89 0.64
CA PHE A 92 12.07 -2.83 1.14
C PHE A 92 11.36 -1.57 0.66
N ILE A 93 10.15 -1.75 0.10
CA ILE A 93 9.25 -0.64 -0.26
C ILE A 93 7.80 -1.00 0.10
N THR A 94 6.94 0.01 0.18
CA THR A 94 5.50 -0.21 0.43
C THR A 94 4.74 -0.57 -0.85
N HIS A 95 3.61 -1.27 -0.75
CA HIS A 95 2.68 -1.49 -1.87
C HIS A 95 2.37 -0.20 -2.63
N ALA A 96 2.02 0.87 -1.92
CA ALA A 96 1.71 2.17 -2.51
C ALA A 96 2.87 2.74 -3.35
N ALA A 97 4.12 2.53 -2.90
CA ALA A 97 5.29 2.97 -3.66
C ALA A 97 5.53 2.09 -4.89
N PHE A 98 5.39 0.77 -4.74
CA PHE A 98 5.56 -0.20 -5.83
C PHE A 98 4.58 0.05 -6.98
N LEU A 99 3.33 0.38 -6.70
CA LEU A 99 2.33 0.66 -7.74
C LEU A 99 2.63 1.95 -8.54
N LEU A 100 3.47 2.84 -8.02
CA LEU A 100 3.81 4.12 -8.62
C LEU A 100 5.19 4.14 -9.29
N ILE A 101 6.00 3.08 -9.17
CA ILE A 101 7.33 3.07 -9.80
C ILE A 101 7.19 2.95 -11.33
N PRO A 102 7.83 3.84 -12.10
CA PRO A 102 7.70 3.82 -13.56
C PRO A 102 8.49 2.68 -14.21
N TYR A 103 9.60 2.26 -13.59
CA TYR A 103 10.42 1.15 -14.07
C TYR A 103 11.28 0.58 -12.93
N VAL A 104 11.90 -0.56 -13.23
CA VAL A 104 12.91 -1.22 -12.39
C VAL A 104 14.12 -1.43 -13.28
N GLU A 105 15.28 -0.94 -12.86
CA GLU A 105 16.55 -1.09 -13.60
C GLU A 105 17.02 -2.55 -13.52
N ARG A 106 17.49 -3.11 -14.64
CA ARG A 106 17.96 -4.50 -14.74
C ARG A 106 16.97 -5.50 -14.11
N LYS A 107 15.69 -5.43 -14.52
CA LYS A 107 14.57 -6.24 -13.98
C LYS A 107 14.90 -7.73 -13.80
N ALA A 108 15.71 -8.31 -14.69
CA ALA A 108 16.09 -9.71 -14.65
C ALA A 108 16.97 -10.09 -13.44
N GLU A 109 17.61 -9.12 -12.78
CA GLU A 109 18.44 -9.34 -11.58
C GLU A 109 17.63 -9.29 -10.28
N TRP A 110 16.38 -8.82 -10.35
CA TRP A 110 15.53 -8.61 -9.18
C TRP A 110 14.49 -9.73 -9.04
N THR A 111 14.49 -10.37 -7.88
CA THR A 111 13.38 -11.20 -7.43
C THR A 111 12.38 -10.34 -6.67
N LEU A 112 11.14 -10.28 -7.16
CA LEU A 112 10.04 -9.62 -6.46
C LEU A 112 9.41 -10.56 -5.45
N ILE A 113 9.34 -10.13 -4.20
CA ILE A 113 8.56 -10.77 -3.14
C ILE A 113 7.47 -9.78 -2.73
N MET A 114 6.22 -10.16 -2.99
CA MET A 114 5.04 -9.42 -2.54
C MET A 114 4.50 -10.09 -1.28
N ASP A 115 4.54 -9.39 -0.15
CA ASP A 115 3.95 -9.84 1.10
C ASP A 115 2.57 -9.23 1.28
N GLU A 116 1.59 -10.06 1.62
CA GLU A 116 0.17 -9.78 1.48
C GLU A 116 -0.26 -9.46 0.03
N VAL A 117 -1.54 -9.67 -0.24
CA VAL A 117 -2.11 -9.25 -1.52
C VAL A 117 -2.25 -7.73 -1.49
N PRO A 118 -1.74 -6.98 -2.49
CA PRO A 118 -1.97 -5.54 -2.58
C PRO A 118 -3.47 -5.25 -2.51
N GLN A 119 -3.88 -4.26 -1.72
CA GLN A 119 -5.28 -3.81 -1.77
C GLN A 119 -5.53 -3.21 -3.15
N ILE A 120 -6.36 -3.89 -3.94
CA ILE A 120 -6.79 -3.45 -5.27
C ILE A 120 -7.98 -2.47 -5.12
N ASP A 121 -8.66 -2.50 -3.98
CA ASP A 121 -9.78 -1.63 -3.68
C ASP A 121 -9.29 -0.23 -3.31
N CYS A 122 -9.41 0.70 -4.26
CA CYS A 122 -9.30 2.12 -4.00
C CYS A 122 -10.55 2.55 -3.21
N PHE A 123 -10.47 2.55 -1.88
CA PHE A 123 -11.44 3.30 -1.08
C PHE A 123 -11.07 4.78 -1.21
N GLU A 124 -11.68 5.46 -2.18
CA GLU A 124 -11.70 6.92 -2.17
C GLU A 124 -12.47 7.34 -0.92
N GLU A 125 -11.75 7.80 0.09
CA GLU A 125 -12.34 8.39 1.28
C GLU A 125 -13.04 9.67 0.81
N LEU A 126 -14.37 9.63 0.71
CA LEU A 126 -15.18 10.81 0.39
C LEU A 126 -14.98 11.81 1.54
N CYS A 127 -14.06 12.76 1.36
CA CYS A 127 -13.91 13.91 2.25
C CYS A 127 -15.20 14.71 2.17
N LEU A 128 -16.13 14.46 3.09
CA LEU A 128 -17.44 15.13 3.11
C LEU A 128 -17.33 16.66 3.02
N PRO A 129 -16.39 17.36 3.68
CA PRO A 129 -16.26 18.81 3.51
C PRO A 129 -16.00 19.27 2.07
N ASP A 130 -15.31 18.46 1.27
CA ASP A 130 -14.96 18.79 -0.12
C ASP A 130 -15.98 18.24 -1.11
N THR A 131 -16.64 17.12 -0.76
CA THR A 131 -17.49 16.33 -1.66
C THR A 131 -18.98 16.39 -1.33
N HIS A 132 -19.40 17.07 -0.25
CA HIS A 132 -20.82 17.14 0.13
C HIS A 132 -21.69 17.74 -0.98
N HIS A 133 -21.13 18.61 -1.83
CA HIS A 133 -21.83 19.21 -2.96
C HIS A 133 -22.33 18.18 -3.99
N LEU A 134 -21.82 16.96 -3.98
CA LEU A 134 -22.30 15.87 -4.83
C LEU A 134 -23.59 15.23 -4.31
N ILE A 135 -23.86 15.35 -3.00
CA ILE A 135 -24.99 14.69 -2.33
C ILE A 135 -26.05 15.72 -1.93
N THR A 136 -25.62 16.86 -1.38
CA THR A 136 -26.49 17.91 -0.82
C THR A 136 -27.57 18.39 -1.81
N PRO A 137 -27.32 18.55 -3.13
CA PRO A 137 -28.35 18.97 -4.07
C PRO A 137 -29.52 18.00 -4.22
N PHE A 138 -29.36 16.73 -3.83
CA PHE A 138 -30.39 15.69 -3.95
C PHE A 138 -31.20 15.48 -2.67
N LEU A 139 -30.88 16.23 -1.61
CA LEU A 139 -31.57 16.17 -0.33
C LEU A 139 -32.43 17.43 -0.13
N GLU A 140 -33.59 17.23 0.49
CA GLU A 140 -34.49 18.31 0.91
C GLU A 140 -34.78 18.22 2.41
N LEU A 141 -34.91 19.38 3.04
CA LEU A 141 -35.26 19.48 4.45
C LEU A 141 -36.77 19.68 4.57
N VAL A 142 -37.46 18.67 5.08
CA VAL A 142 -38.91 18.71 5.33
C VAL A 142 -39.16 18.93 6.83
N PRO A 143 -40.12 19.77 7.24
CA PRO A 143 -40.44 19.97 8.66
C PRO A 143 -40.87 18.66 9.32
N GLY A 144 -40.18 18.27 10.41
CA GLY A 144 -40.49 17.08 11.22
C GLY A 144 -41.29 17.39 12.48
N GLY A 145 -41.88 18.59 12.57
CA GLY A 145 -42.53 19.15 13.76
C GLY A 145 -41.96 20.51 14.14
N ALA A 146 -42.26 20.98 15.37
CA ALA A 146 -41.86 22.32 15.84
C ALA A 146 -40.37 22.44 16.23
N ALA A 147 -39.64 21.32 16.39
CA ALA A 147 -38.31 21.30 16.99
C ALA A 147 -37.18 20.76 16.08
N TYR A 148 -37.50 20.08 14.97
CA TYR A 148 -36.48 19.55 14.05
C TYR A 148 -37.01 19.38 12.63
N GLY A 149 -36.11 19.41 11.66
CA GLY A 149 -36.36 19.04 10.26
C GLY A 149 -35.82 17.63 9.98
N ARG A 150 -36.45 16.93 9.03
CA ARG A 150 -35.98 15.65 8.49
C ARG A 150 -35.37 15.89 7.11
N LEU A 151 -34.17 15.38 6.89
CA LEU A 151 -33.58 15.31 5.54
C LEU A 151 -34.18 14.10 4.82
N VAL A 152 -34.73 14.34 3.65
CA VAL A 152 -35.31 13.32 2.76
C VAL A 152 -34.72 13.50 1.35
N THR A 153 -34.90 12.50 0.49
CA THR A 153 -34.57 12.69 -0.93
C THR A 153 -35.59 13.61 -1.59
N ARG A 154 -35.23 14.27 -2.70
CA ARG A 154 -36.20 15.07 -3.47
C ARG A 154 -37.42 14.28 -3.93
N GLU A 155 -37.23 13.01 -4.28
CA GLU A 155 -38.32 12.14 -4.70
C GLU A 155 -39.30 11.90 -3.55
N ASP A 156 -38.79 11.62 -2.35
CA ASP A 156 -39.62 11.44 -1.15
C ASP A 156 -40.31 12.74 -0.69
N ALA A 157 -39.68 13.89 -0.90
CA ALA A 157 -40.27 15.19 -0.58
C ALA A 157 -41.49 15.53 -1.45
N LEU A 158 -41.45 15.17 -2.74
CA LEU A 158 -42.57 15.34 -3.67
C LEU A 158 -43.76 14.47 -3.26
N VAL A 159 -43.52 13.20 -2.91
CA VAL A 159 -44.56 12.27 -2.44
C VAL A 159 -45.22 12.78 -1.15
N ALA A 160 -44.43 13.28 -0.20
CA ALA A 160 -44.94 13.83 1.06
C ALA A 160 -45.80 15.11 0.88
N GLN A 161 -45.62 15.87 -0.20
CA GLN A 161 -46.44 17.03 -0.52
C GLN A 161 -47.77 16.66 -1.20
N GLU A 162 -47.81 15.56 -1.95
CA GLU A 162 -49.04 15.04 -2.58
C GLU A 162 -49.99 14.44 -1.55
N ASP A 163 -49.48 13.72 -0.55
CA ASP A 163 -50.28 13.13 0.55
C ASP A 163 -50.87 14.18 1.51
N ALA A 164 -50.36 15.42 1.49
CA ALA A 164 -50.81 16.52 2.34
C ALA A 164 -51.88 17.42 1.67
N ARG A 165 -52.30 17.10 0.44
CA ARG A 165 -53.27 17.87 -0.35
C ARG A 165 -54.64 17.21 -0.39
#